data_AF-A0A9W4SAN2-F1
#
_entry.id   AF-A0A9W4SAN2-F1
#
_cell.length_a   1.000
_cell.length_b   1.000
_cell.length_c   1.000
_cell.angle_alpha   90.00
_cell.angle_beta   90.00
_cell.angle_gamma   90.00
#
_symmetry.space_group_name_H-M   'P 1'
#
loop_
_entity.id
_entity.type
_entity.pdbx_description
1 polymer ?
#
loop_
_entity_poly.entity_id
_entity_poly.type
_entity_poly.pdbx_seq_one_letter_code
_entity_poly.pdbx_strand_id
1 'polypeptide(L)'
;MLHPATPFITEHIYQGLTQKKVLESKIEVIKVEDKNKELWPIDCLLLLISKIRNFQQKKPLVKSKVSILKKPKKALEKQLKLYEVECQRSQQLLANCNFLQKAPPPLIAEEKRKLIYYQTQKQKLQTELEKSDKPYYQLTNFYASPIECELPIEVIDSGRRYMPLDEKGNLSTSHKHFYNAEPGLGTMVEILDSINPLAMGINTIREVPNPGEVRNFVNEHFKPGHGLRGDWFFEGNGMNPVVPMRLRAMHFAVRENVDGKEAESPEPNSTNQKDTEHEAKKTLIENNISEIKNKLSSANISTKQVIQILENQGTNEPNTPPPPPAPTNSLEPPVPTSEQINQTEEKLDQAQANNVNEEELIRIIKQTSETVKHSGDENLKKKKEEVEKKLSKDKLRELIREEIHQELVENRLKPEELSPTVKQKLDELNNDNSQVIRTEIFNEVGKQVLSKLITALQSALKLSKKKELQNKVKELQQFINSKIDYKQNAYKKEKNKVDQLLVQARNQSDQNQTPWFVLAEKSKDNFINNLSTKK
;
A
#
# COMPACT_ATOMS: atom_id res chain seq x y z
N MET A 1 8.32 -42.47 -8.99
CA MET A 1 7.07 -42.18 -8.23
C MET A 1 5.82 -42.21 -9.11
N LEU A 2 5.75 -41.46 -10.23
CA LEU A 2 4.53 -41.41 -11.06
C LEU A 2 4.32 -42.61 -12.00
N HIS A 3 5.37 -43.41 -12.25
CA HIS A 3 5.35 -44.48 -13.25
C HIS A 3 4.24 -45.53 -13.05
N PRO A 4 3.92 -46.01 -11.83
CA PRO A 4 2.83 -46.96 -11.63
C PRO A 4 1.45 -46.42 -12.07
N ALA A 5 1.23 -45.10 -12.05
CA ALA A 5 -0.04 -44.49 -12.41
C ALA A 5 -0.13 -44.12 -13.90
N THR A 6 0.99 -43.68 -14.49
CA THR A 6 1.02 -43.18 -15.87
C THR A 6 2.24 -43.72 -16.63
N PRO A 7 2.30 -45.04 -16.89
CA PRO A 7 3.52 -45.71 -17.34
C PRO A 7 3.99 -45.21 -18.71
N PHE A 8 3.10 -45.05 -19.69
CA PHE A 8 3.49 -44.66 -21.05
C PHE A 8 4.10 -43.26 -21.13
N ILE A 9 3.47 -42.28 -20.48
CA ILE A 9 3.94 -40.88 -20.49
C ILE A 9 5.26 -40.77 -19.73
N THR A 10 5.33 -41.37 -18.54
CA THR A 10 6.54 -41.31 -17.71
C THR A 10 7.69 -42.08 -18.33
N GLU A 11 7.43 -43.21 -18.99
CA GLU A 11 8.44 -43.96 -19.75
C GLU A 11 9.02 -43.12 -20.88
N HIS A 12 8.18 -42.49 -21.69
CA HIS A 12 8.62 -41.66 -22.80
C HIS A 12 9.47 -40.47 -22.33
N ILE A 13 9.02 -39.76 -21.29
CA ILE A 13 9.76 -38.62 -20.72
C ILE A 13 11.09 -39.08 -20.14
N TYR A 14 11.10 -40.18 -19.39
CA TYR A 14 12.30 -40.67 -18.72
C TYR A 14 13.34 -41.21 -19.71
N GLN A 15 12.92 -41.95 -20.74
CA GLN A 15 13.79 -42.39 -21.83
C GLN A 15 14.38 -41.19 -22.58
N GLY A 16 13.57 -40.17 -22.88
CA GLY A 16 14.05 -38.95 -23.54
C GLY A 16 15.11 -38.21 -22.73
N LEU A 17 15.00 -38.19 -21.41
CA LEU A 17 15.93 -37.49 -20.52
C LEU A 17 17.19 -38.30 -20.18
N THR A 18 17.07 -39.61 -20.03
CA THR A 18 18.14 -40.45 -19.46
C THR A 18 18.69 -41.51 -20.41
N GLN A 19 18.03 -41.73 -21.56
CA GLN A 19 18.29 -42.83 -22.50
C GLN A 19 18.19 -44.22 -21.85
N LYS A 20 17.45 -44.36 -20.74
CA LYS A 20 17.21 -45.62 -20.02
C LYS A 20 15.71 -45.84 -19.84
N LYS A 21 15.30 -47.10 -19.67
CA LYS A 21 13.90 -47.41 -19.33
C LYS A 21 13.62 -47.09 -17.85
N VAL A 22 12.41 -46.65 -17.51
CA VAL A 22 12.07 -46.36 -16.10
C VAL A 22 12.17 -47.61 -15.26
N LEU A 23 11.78 -48.75 -15.82
CA LEU A 23 11.83 -50.05 -15.15
C LEU A 23 13.26 -50.52 -14.81
N GLU A 24 14.28 -49.99 -15.49
CA GLU A 24 15.70 -50.27 -15.20
C GLU A 24 16.25 -49.37 -14.09
N SER A 25 15.51 -48.35 -13.68
CA SER A 25 15.91 -47.42 -12.63
C SER A 25 15.67 -48.00 -11.24
N LYS A 26 16.64 -47.83 -10.33
CA LYS A 26 16.45 -48.15 -8.91
C LYS A 26 15.56 -47.08 -8.27
N ILE A 27 14.60 -47.50 -7.44
CA ILE A 27 13.78 -46.57 -6.67
C ILE A 27 14.68 -45.91 -5.62
N GLU A 28 14.91 -44.60 -5.77
CA GLU A 28 15.63 -43.83 -4.76
C GLU A 28 14.75 -43.69 -3.51
N VAL A 29 15.24 -44.22 -2.39
CA VAL A 29 14.64 -44.01 -1.07
C VAL A 29 15.22 -42.72 -0.50
N ILE A 30 14.43 -41.64 -0.56
CA ILE A 30 14.84 -40.35 0.01
C ILE A 30 14.55 -40.38 1.52
N LYS A 31 15.59 -40.28 2.35
CA LYS A 31 15.44 -40.03 3.79
C LYS A 31 15.01 -38.58 3.99
N VAL A 32 13.80 -38.38 4.52
CA VAL A 32 13.17 -37.05 4.65
C VAL A 32 13.73 -36.28 5.87
N GLU A 33 14.17 -37.01 6.90
CA GLU A 33 14.57 -36.47 8.20
C GLU A 33 15.71 -35.45 8.11
N ASP A 34 16.68 -35.66 7.20
CA ASP A 34 17.84 -34.77 7.06
C ASP A 34 17.55 -33.49 6.26
N LYS A 35 16.46 -33.46 5.48
CA LYS A 35 16.14 -32.34 4.56
C LYS A 35 15.26 -31.25 5.17
N ASN A 36 14.61 -31.52 6.30
CA ASN A 36 13.68 -30.55 6.91
C ASN A 36 14.36 -29.23 7.34
N LYS A 37 15.65 -29.25 7.67
CA LYS A 37 16.40 -28.02 8.00
C LYS A 37 16.67 -27.13 6.79
N GLU A 38 16.76 -27.71 5.59
CA GLU A 38 17.03 -26.98 4.34
C GLU A 38 15.74 -26.47 3.66
N LEU A 39 14.57 -26.98 4.07
CA LEU A 39 13.28 -26.58 3.51
C LEU A 39 12.76 -25.26 4.07
N TRP A 40 13.09 -24.90 5.32
CA TRP A 40 12.60 -23.67 5.95
C TRP A 40 12.97 -22.38 5.17
N PRO A 41 14.19 -22.21 4.64
CA PRO A 41 14.51 -21.09 3.76
C PRO A 41 13.64 -21.05 2.49
N ILE A 42 13.31 -22.20 1.92
CA ILE A 42 12.44 -22.31 0.73
C ILE A 42 11.02 -21.89 1.09
N ASP A 43 10.49 -22.33 2.22
CA ASP A 43 9.15 -21.93 2.68
C ASP A 43 9.07 -20.43 2.96
N CYS A 44 10.11 -19.85 3.56
CA CYS A 44 10.22 -18.40 3.74
C CYS A 44 10.20 -17.65 2.41
N LEU A 45 10.94 -18.15 1.41
CA LEU A 45 10.98 -17.58 0.07
C LEU A 45 9.63 -17.69 -0.64
N LEU A 46 8.95 -18.85 -0.56
CA LEU A 46 7.63 -19.06 -1.12
C LEU A 46 6.58 -18.14 -0.46
N LEU A 47 6.65 -17.98 0.85
CA LEU A 47 5.78 -17.05 1.59
C LEU A 47 6.01 -15.59 1.15
N LEU A 48 7.27 -15.20 0.95
CA LEU A 48 7.62 -13.86 0.45
C LEU A 48 7.09 -13.65 -0.97
N ILE A 49 7.32 -14.59 -1.89
CA ILE A 49 6.82 -14.54 -3.28
C ILE A 49 5.30 -14.46 -3.28
N SER A 50 4.63 -15.26 -2.47
CA SER A 50 3.17 -15.25 -2.33
C SER A 50 2.66 -13.89 -1.83
N LYS A 51 3.30 -13.30 -0.81
CA LYS A 51 2.97 -11.94 -0.33
C LYS A 51 3.18 -10.87 -1.40
N ILE A 52 4.27 -10.94 -2.17
CA ILE A 52 4.53 -10.00 -3.27
C ILE A 52 3.48 -10.15 -4.38
N ARG A 53 3.16 -11.37 -4.80
CA ARG A 53 2.12 -11.64 -5.82
C ARG A 53 0.76 -11.15 -5.36
N ASN A 54 0.38 -11.45 -4.11
CA ASN A 54 -0.87 -10.96 -3.53
C ASN A 54 -0.90 -9.44 -3.45
N PHE A 55 0.23 -8.79 -3.14
CA PHE A 55 0.34 -7.34 -3.17
C PHE A 55 0.14 -6.77 -4.58
N GLN A 56 0.78 -7.36 -5.60
CA GLN A 56 0.65 -6.96 -7.01
C GLN A 56 -0.76 -7.20 -7.58
N GLN A 57 -1.43 -8.27 -7.17
CA GLN A 57 -2.82 -8.55 -7.56
C GLN A 57 -3.78 -7.54 -6.94
N LYS A 58 -3.61 -7.21 -5.64
CA LYS A 58 -4.46 -6.25 -4.92
C LYS A 58 -4.23 -4.81 -5.35
N LYS A 59 -3.03 -4.48 -5.80
CA LYS A 59 -2.66 -3.15 -6.31
C LYS A 59 -1.95 -3.36 -7.64
N PRO A 60 -2.67 -3.27 -8.78
CA PRO A 60 -2.02 -3.32 -10.08
C PRO A 60 -1.07 -2.13 -10.17
N LEU A 61 0.20 -2.37 -9.83
CA LEU A 61 1.25 -1.39 -9.92
C LEU A 61 1.40 -1.09 -11.40
N VAL A 62 0.89 0.08 -11.82
CA VAL A 62 1.31 0.67 -13.08
C VAL A 62 2.83 0.75 -12.97
N LYS A 63 3.55 0.07 -13.87
CA LYS A 63 5.01 -0.19 -13.79
C LYS A 63 5.90 1.06 -13.74
N SER A 64 5.33 2.26 -13.65
CA SER A 64 6.04 3.53 -13.54
C SER A 64 5.83 4.16 -12.16
N LYS A 65 6.92 4.17 -11.38
CA LYS A 65 7.11 4.78 -10.06
C LYS A 65 6.43 4.06 -8.90
N VAL A 66 7.26 3.41 -8.09
CA VAL A 66 6.98 3.02 -6.70
C VAL A 66 6.88 4.32 -5.88
N SER A 67 5.77 5.04 -6.03
CA SER A 67 5.38 6.02 -5.02
C SER A 67 4.97 5.22 -3.79
N ILE A 68 5.70 5.41 -2.69
CA ILE A 68 5.35 4.91 -1.35
C ILE A 68 4.01 5.54 -0.99
N LEU A 69 2.92 4.90 -1.40
CA LEU A 69 1.56 5.35 -1.15
C LEU A 69 1.32 5.23 0.35
N LYS A 70 1.37 6.37 1.05
CA LYS A 70 0.90 6.50 2.43
C LYS A 70 -0.50 5.89 2.51
N LYS A 71 -0.71 4.98 3.46
CA LYS A 71 -2.04 4.45 3.74
C LYS A 71 -2.95 5.63 4.10
N PRO A 72 -4.20 5.69 3.60
CA PRO A 72 -5.10 6.76 3.98
C PRO A 72 -5.37 6.68 5.49
N LYS A 73 -5.35 7.84 6.18
CA LYS A 73 -5.54 7.96 7.64
C LYS A 73 -6.75 7.17 8.14
N LYS A 74 -7.88 7.28 7.44
CA LYS A 74 -9.13 6.55 7.74
C LYS A 74 -8.96 5.02 7.76
N ALA A 75 -8.05 4.46 6.95
CA ALA A 75 -7.78 3.02 6.97
C ALA A 75 -6.93 2.60 8.18
N LEU A 76 -5.98 3.45 8.58
CA LEU A 76 -5.18 3.23 9.80
C LEU A 76 -6.07 3.29 11.05
N GLU A 77 -6.98 4.27 11.13
CA GLU A 77 -7.95 4.40 12.23
C GLU A 77 -8.88 3.18 12.34
N LYS A 78 -9.39 2.67 11.20
CA LYS A 78 -10.20 1.45 11.17
C LYS A 78 -9.42 0.23 11.66
N GLN A 79 -8.15 0.08 11.26
CA GLN A 79 -7.29 -1.01 11.75
C GLN A 79 -7.00 -0.89 13.24
N LEU A 80 -6.76 0.33 13.73
CA LEU A 80 -6.52 0.59 15.14
C LEU A 80 -7.74 0.20 15.98
N LYS A 81 -8.96 0.60 15.56
CA LYS A 81 -10.21 0.21 16.24
C LYS A 81 -10.40 -1.32 16.29
N LEU A 82 -10.03 -2.03 15.22
CA LEU A 82 -10.09 -3.50 15.20
C LEU A 82 -9.13 -4.11 16.24
N TYR A 83 -7.87 -3.65 16.30
CA TYR A 83 -6.91 -4.15 17.29
C TYR A 83 -7.30 -3.80 18.73
N GLU A 84 -7.99 -2.67 18.95
CA GLU A 84 -8.52 -2.33 20.26
C GLU A 84 -9.59 -3.30 20.75
N VAL A 85 -10.54 -3.66 19.88
CA VAL A 85 -11.58 -4.64 20.19
C VAL A 85 -10.96 -6.01 20.50
N GLU A 86 -9.99 -6.47 19.70
CA GLU A 86 -9.32 -7.76 19.96
C GLU A 86 -8.48 -7.74 21.24
N CYS A 87 -7.80 -6.63 21.56
CA CYS A 87 -7.11 -6.48 22.85
C CYS A 87 -8.09 -6.59 24.03
N GLN A 88 -9.23 -5.90 23.95
CA GLN A 88 -10.26 -5.94 24.99
C GLN A 88 -10.83 -7.36 25.16
N ARG A 89 -11.11 -8.05 24.06
CA ARG A 89 -11.58 -9.43 24.08
C ARG A 89 -10.57 -10.37 24.76
N SER A 90 -9.30 -10.33 24.35
CA SER A 90 -8.26 -11.18 24.96
C SER A 90 -8.04 -10.84 26.44
N GLN A 91 -8.11 -9.55 26.80
CA GLN A 91 -8.05 -9.13 28.21
C GLN A 91 -9.23 -9.66 29.01
N GLN A 92 -10.46 -9.60 28.50
CA GLN A 92 -11.65 -10.14 29.15
C GLN A 92 -11.56 -11.66 29.33
N LEU A 93 -11.08 -12.39 28.31
CA LEU A 93 -10.86 -13.83 28.40
C LEU A 93 -9.81 -14.18 29.46
N LEU A 94 -8.68 -13.47 29.48
CA LEU A 94 -7.61 -13.69 30.45
C LEU A 94 -7.96 -13.22 31.86
N ALA A 95 -8.91 -12.28 32.02
CA ALA A 95 -9.43 -11.85 33.32
C ALA A 95 -10.51 -12.80 33.87
N ASN A 96 -11.14 -13.60 33.01
CA ASN A 96 -12.19 -14.53 33.43
C ASN A 96 -11.59 -15.72 34.20
N CYS A 97 -11.86 -15.78 35.51
CA CYS A 97 -11.37 -16.85 36.38
C CYS A 97 -11.78 -18.25 35.91
N ASN A 98 -12.98 -18.40 35.32
CA ASN A 98 -13.44 -19.69 34.80
C ASN A 98 -12.58 -20.15 33.62
N PHE A 99 -12.15 -19.23 32.75
CA PHE A 99 -11.26 -19.55 31.64
C PHE A 99 -9.88 -19.97 32.16
N LEU A 100 -9.31 -19.22 33.10
CA LEU A 100 -8.02 -19.54 33.69
C LEU A 100 -8.00 -20.89 34.43
N GLN A 101 -9.09 -21.27 35.08
CA GLN A 101 -9.19 -22.53 35.82
C GLN A 101 -9.50 -23.74 34.93
N LYS A 102 -10.31 -23.56 33.88
CA LYS A 102 -10.79 -24.68 33.04
C LYS A 102 -10.01 -24.87 31.75
N ALA A 103 -9.36 -23.84 31.22
CA ALA A 103 -8.66 -23.95 29.95
C ALA A 103 -7.31 -24.67 30.11
N PRO A 104 -6.95 -25.55 29.16
CA PRO A 104 -5.61 -26.13 29.09
C PRO A 104 -4.50 -25.05 29.10
N PRO A 105 -3.37 -25.28 29.79
CA PRO A 105 -2.26 -24.32 29.83
C PRO A 105 -1.76 -23.83 28.45
N PRO A 106 -1.71 -24.67 27.39
CA PRO A 106 -1.33 -24.21 26.06
C PRO A 106 -2.25 -23.15 25.48
N LEU A 107 -3.57 -23.25 25.71
CA LEU A 107 -4.55 -22.28 25.21
C LEU A 107 -4.44 -20.94 25.95
N ILE A 108 -4.16 -20.97 27.26
CA ILE A 108 -3.91 -19.75 28.04
C ILE A 108 -2.63 -19.06 27.52
N ALA A 109 -1.57 -19.83 27.23
CA ALA A 109 -0.34 -19.30 26.66
C ALA A 109 -0.56 -18.71 25.26
N GLU A 110 -1.38 -19.34 24.43
CA GLU A 110 -1.75 -18.84 23.10
C GLU A 110 -2.51 -17.51 23.19
N GLU A 111 -3.48 -17.39 24.10
CA GLU A 111 -4.26 -16.17 24.27
C GLU A 111 -3.39 -15.01 24.81
N LYS A 112 -2.43 -15.30 25.69
CA LYS A 112 -1.41 -14.33 26.12
C LYS A 112 -0.54 -13.86 24.96
N ARG A 113 -0.12 -14.77 24.07
CA ARG A 113 0.65 -14.42 22.87
C ARG A 113 -0.17 -13.53 21.91
N LYS A 114 -1.46 -13.83 21.73
CA LYS A 114 -2.38 -13.00 20.93
C LYS A 114 -2.49 -11.58 21.50
N LEU A 115 -2.68 -11.46 22.82
CA LEU A 115 -2.75 -10.14 23.47
C LEU A 115 -1.48 -9.31 23.24
N ILE A 116 -0.29 -9.90 23.45
CA ILE A 116 1.00 -9.21 23.21
C ILE A 116 1.12 -8.79 21.74
N TYR A 117 0.74 -9.67 20.81
CA TYR A 117 0.76 -9.37 19.39
C TYR A 117 -0.14 -8.17 19.05
N TYR A 118 -1.40 -8.16 19.50
CA TYR A 118 -2.35 -7.09 19.21
C TYR A 118 -1.93 -5.75 19.86
N GLN A 119 -1.40 -5.78 21.08
CA GLN A 119 -0.84 -4.59 21.74
C GLN A 119 0.33 -4.00 20.94
N THR A 120 1.22 -4.86 20.45
CA THR A 120 2.37 -4.43 19.62
C THR A 120 1.90 -3.82 18.29
N GLN A 121 0.92 -4.41 17.62
CA GLN A 121 0.38 -3.86 16.37
C GLN A 121 -0.35 -2.53 16.60
N LYS A 122 -1.12 -2.43 17.70
CA LYS A 122 -1.78 -1.18 18.09
C LYS A 122 -0.76 -0.06 18.28
N GLN A 123 0.32 -0.29 19.01
CA GLN A 123 1.39 0.71 19.21
C GLN A 123 2.03 1.13 17.88
N LYS A 124 2.35 0.18 17.00
CA LYS A 124 2.91 0.49 15.67
C LYS A 124 1.99 1.39 14.85
N LEU A 125 0.69 1.11 14.85
CA LEU A 125 -0.30 1.92 14.13
C LEU A 125 -0.49 3.29 14.76
N GLN A 126 -0.44 3.41 16.09
CA GLN A 126 -0.47 4.71 16.78
C GLN A 126 0.72 5.57 16.38
N THR A 127 1.94 5.01 16.38
CA THR A 127 3.14 5.72 15.92
C THR A 127 3.05 6.10 14.43
N GLU A 128 2.49 5.24 13.57
CA GLU A 128 2.25 5.56 12.15
C GLU A 128 1.24 6.71 12.00
N LEU A 129 0.19 6.74 12.82
CA LEU A 129 -0.85 7.77 12.80
C LEU A 129 -0.30 9.12 13.27
N GLU A 130 0.47 9.14 14.37
CA GLU A 130 1.19 10.33 14.85
C GLU A 130 2.14 10.90 13.80
N LYS A 131 2.89 10.04 13.11
CA LYS A 131 3.75 10.43 11.99
C LYS A 131 2.95 10.97 10.79
N SER A 132 1.71 10.52 10.62
CA SER A 132 0.82 11.01 9.56
C SER A 132 0.23 12.38 9.86
N ASP A 133 0.04 12.72 11.14
CA ASP A 133 -0.55 13.97 11.61
C ASP A 133 0.45 15.12 11.77
N LYS A 134 1.76 14.82 11.80
CA LYS A 134 2.76 15.88 11.71
C LYS A 134 2.60 16.62 10.38
N PRO A 135 2.28 17.93 10.39
CA PRO A 135 2.00 18.68 9.18
C PRO A 135 3.22 18.65 8.28
N TYR A 136 3.02 18.24 7.02
CA TYR A 136 4.08 18.05 6.03
C TYR A 136 4.92 19.32 5.79
N TYR A 137 4.41 20.49 6.19
CA TYR A 137 5.10 21.77 6.13
C TYR A 137 6.36 21.85 7.01
N GLN A 138 6.48 21.03 8.07
CA GLN A 138 7.72 20.96 8.86
C GLN A 138 8.91 20.32 8.12
N LEU A 139 8.66 19.63 6.99
CA LEU A 139 9.70 19.09 6.10
C LEU A 139 10.09 20.08 4.99
N THR A 140 9.42 21.22 4.89
CA THR A 140 9.78 22.27 3.93
C THR A 140 10.64 23.30 4.63
N ASN A 141 11.76 23.70 4.01
CA ASN A 141 12.69 24.72 4.52
C ASN A 141 12.09 26.13 4.69
N PHE A 142 10.78 26.29 4.51
CA PHE A 142 10.05 27.56 4.57
C PHE A 142 9.25 27.74 5.85
N TYR A 143 9.32 26.79 6.80
CA TYR A 143 8.63 26.94 8.07
C TYR A 143 9.41 27.90 8.98
N ALA A 144 8.74 28.93 9.50
CA ALA A 144 9.29 29.90 10.44
C ALA A 144 9.46 29.30 11.84
N SER A 145 10.30 28.26 11.96
CA SER A 145 10.92 27.95 13.24
C SER A 145 12.11 28.90 13.38
N PRO A 146 12.28 29.59 14.53
CA PRO A 146 13.53 30.27 14.83
C PRO A 146 14.65 29.23 14.73
N ILE A 147 15.60 29.44 13.85
CA ILE A 147 16.84 28.65 13.83
C ILE A 147 17.91 29.62 14.29
N GLU A 148 18.42 29.40 15.50
CA GLU A 148 19.60 30.11 15.98
C GLU A 148 20.83 29.49 15.31
N CYS A 149 21.14 29.93 14.09
CA CYS A 149 22.40 29.58 13.41
C CYS A 149 23.47 30.60 13.79
N GLU A 150 24.40 30.24 14.67
CA GLU A 150 25.67 30.96 14.79
C GLU A 150 26.58 30.55 13.63
N LEU A 151 26.76 31.43 12.65
CA LEU A 151 27.77 31.21 11.62
C LEU A 151 29.16 31.23 12.30
N PRO A 152 30.03 30.24 12.05
CA PRO A 152 31.37 30.25 12.60
C PRO A 152 32.18 31.37 11.94
N ILE A 153 32.25 32.50 12.63
CA ILE A 153 33.01 33.69 12.24
C ILE A 153 34.17 33.81 13.21
N GLU A 154 35.40 33.73 12.71
CA GLU A 154 36.59 34.06 13.49
C GLU A 154 36.84 35.57 13.32
N VAL A 155 36.83 36.31 14.42
CA VAL A 155 37.22 37.71 14.44
C VAL A 155 38.74 37.75 14.61
N ILE A 156 39.43 38.19 13.57
CA ILE A 156 40.85 38.51 13.61
C ILE A 156 40.99 40.04 13.54
N ASP A 157 42.05 40.60 14.11
CA ASP A 157 42.27 42.06 14.25
C ASP A 157 42.24 42.86 12.93
N SER A 158 42.15 42.19 11.78
CA SER A 158 42.06 42.78 10.43
C SER A 158 40.71 42.58 9.72
N GLY A 159 39.67 42.11 10.44
CA GLY A 159 38.31 41.95 9.90
C GLY A 159 37.75 40.53 10.07
N ARG A 160 36.45 40.37 9.78
CA ARG A 160 35.74 39.08 9.89
C ARG A 160 36.02 38.21 8.67
N ARG A 161 36.55 36.99 8.85
CA ARG A 161 36.63 35.99 7.77
C ARG A 161 35.69 34.82 8.05
N TYR A 162 35.02 34.36 7.00
CA TYR A 162 34.22 33.14 7.03
C TYR A 162 35.14 31.92 6.98
N MET A 163 34.98 30.98 7.91
CA MET A 163 35.74 29.73 7.87
C MET A 163 35.21 28.81 6.76
N PRO A 164 36.09 28.19 5.96
CA PRO A 164 35.67 27.24 4.93
C PRO A 164 35.10 25.97 5.58
N LEU A 165 33.95 25.52 5.05
CA LEU A 165 33.35 24.23 5.39
C LEU A 165 33.85 23.15 4.43
N ASP A 166 34.14 21.97 4.96
CA ASP A 166 34.47 20.78 4.17
C ASP A 166 33.24 20.25 3.39
N GLU A 167 33.41 19.19 2.61
CA GLU A 167 32.34 18.55 1.83
C GLU A 167 31.20 17.99 2.70
N LYS A 168 31.43 17.82 4.00
CA LYS A 168 30.47 17.32 5.00
C LYS A 168 29.84 18.45 5.81
N GLY A 169 30.21 19.71 5.57
CA GLY A 169 29.71 20.88 6.29
C GLY A 169 30.37 21.11 7.66
N ASN A 170 31.52 20.48 7.94
CA ASN A 170 32.29 20.73 9.16
C ASN A 170 33.35 21.81 8.91
N LEU A 171 33.83 22.44 9.98
CA LEU A 171 34.94 23.39 9.92
C LEU A 171 36.21 22.72 9.39
N SER A 172 36.69 23.19 8.24
CA SER A 172 37.92 22.68 7.64
C SER A 172 39.13 23.27 8.37
N THR A 173 39.78 22.47 9.21
CA THR A 173 41.03 22.84 9.91
C THR A 173 42.26 22.79 9.00
N SER A 174 42.12 22.31 7.75
CA SER A 174 43.24 21.92 6.87
C SER A 174 43.67 22.99 5.85
N HIS A 175 43.25 24.24 6.00
CA HIS A 175 43.65 25.34 5.09
C HIS A 175 44.58 26.40 5.71
N LYS A 176 45.35 26.03 6.73
CA LYS A 176 46.38 26.90 7.34
C LYS A 176 47.62 27.16 6.47
N HIS A 177 47.71 26.64 5.24
CA HIS A 177 48.95 26.67 4.44
C HIS A 177 48.87 27.38 3.08
N PHE A 178 47.73 27.97 2.70
CA PHE A 178 47.61 28.60 1.37
C PHE A 178 47.74 30.13 1.34
N TYR A 179 47.89 30.79 2.49
CA TYR A 179 48.06 32.24 2.56
C TYR A 179 49.20 32.63 3.50
N ASN A 180 50.41 32.21 3.16
CA ASN A 180 51.63 32.92 3.56
C ASN A 180 52.29 33.42 2.27
N ALA A 181 51.82 34.57 1.78
CA ALA A 181 52.59 35.43 0.91
C ALA A 181 52.77 36.77 1.65
N GLU A 182 53.99 37.26 1.64
CA GLU A 182 54.54 38.33 2.48
C GLU A 182 53.76 39.66 2.46
N PRO A 183 53.86 40.48 3.53
CA PRO A 183 53.26 41.81 3.57
C PRO A 183 54.17 42.81 2.85
N GLY A 184 53.73 43.27 1.68
CA GLY A 184 54.25 44.45 1.01
C GLY A 184 53.11 45.41 0.67
N LEU A 185 53.22 46.65 1.18
CA LEU A 185 52.35 47.81 0.94
C LEU A 185 51.02 47.88 1.70
N GLY A 186 51.08 48.52 2.88
CA GLY A 186 50.63 49.91 3.04
C GLY A 186 49.17 50.26 2.69
N THR A 187 48.38 50.47 3.75
CA THR A 187 47.36 51.53 3.84
C THR A 187 46.23 51.55 2.79
N MET A 188 45.18 50.74 3.02
CA MET A 188 43.80 51.04 2.58
C MET A 188 42.79 50.21 3.39
N VAL A 189 42.69 50.46 4.70
CA VAL A 189 41.72 49.75 5.58
C VAL A 189 40.46 50.58 5.87
N GLU A 190 40.42 51.88 5.58
CA GLU A 190 39.24 52.71 5.91
C GLU A 190 38.22 52.92 4.78
N ILE A 191 38.41 52.34 3.58
CA ILE A 191 37.47 52.53 2.45
C ILE A 191 36.57 51.31 2.20
N LEU A 192 36.94 50.11 2.66
CA LEU A 192 36.22 48.88 2.31
C LEU A 192 34.92 48.61 3.10
N ASP A 193 34.71 49.25 4.25
CA ASP A 193 33.44 49.14 4.99
C ASP A 193 32.31 49.99 4.38
N SER A 194 32.62 50.93 3.48
CA SER A 194 31.63 51.83 2.85
C SER A 194 31.17 51.42 1.45
N ILE A 195 31.79 50.41 0.82
CA ILE A 195 31.54 50.08 -0.61
C ILE A 195 31.27 48.57 -0.82
N ASN A 196 30.92 47.81 0.22
CA ASN A 196 30.51 46.42 0.03
C ASN A 196 28.97 46.27 0.14
N PRO A 197 28.21 46.47 -0.95
CA PRO A 197 26.75 46.36 -0.95
C PRO A 197 26.23 44.99 -0.48
N LEU A 198 27.10 43.97 -0.47
CA LEU A 198 26.81 42.65 0.10
C LEU A 198 26.68 42.67 1.63
N ALA A 199 27.49 43.46 2.33
CA ALA A 199 27.45 43.53 3.79
C ALA A 199 26.18 44.24 4.31
N MET A 200 25.76 45.32 3.62
CA MET A 200 24.47 45.97 3.91
C MET A 200 23.29 45.02 3.64
N GLY A 201 23.30 44.31 2.51
CA GLY A 201 22.22 43.35 2.18
C GLY A 201 22.07 42.21 3.18
N ILE A 202 23.17 41.70 3.75
CA ILE A 202 23.15 40.63 4.76
C ILE A 202 22.56 41.11 6.09
N ASN A 203 22.91 42.32 6.55
CA ASN A 203 22.33 42.90 7.76
C ASN A 203 20.83 43.16 7.58
N THR A 204 20.41 43.66 6.42
CA THR A 204 18.99 43.82 6.09
C THR A 204 18.25 42.49 6.16
N ILE A 205 18.79 41.40 5.57
CA ILE A 205 18.17 40.06 5.60
C ILE A 205 18.00 39.54 7.04
N ARG A 206 18.94 39.86 7.96
CA ARG A 206 18.88 39.43 9.37
C ARG A 206 17.77 40.12 10.15
N GLU A 207 17.40 41.33 9.75
CA GLU A 207 16.39 42.16 10.43
C GLU A 207 14.97 41.98 9.87
N VAL A 208 14.80 41.30 8.73
CA VAL A 208 13.47 41.04 8.13
C VAL A 208 12.81 39.81 8.80
N PRO A 209 11.69 39.98 9.53
CA PRO A 209 11.04 38.87 10.25
C PRO A 209 10.24 37.92 9.36
N ASN A 210 9.98 38.30 8.10
CA ASN A 210 9.08 37.58 7.20
C ASN A 210 9.84 36.81 6.10
N PRO A 211 9.74 35.47 6.04
CA PRO A 211 10.39 34.65 5.00
C PRO A 211 10.00 35.02 3.56
N GLY A 212 8.80 35.57 3.35
CA GLY A 212 8.34 36.02 2.03
C GLY A 212 9.09 37.27 1.55
N GLU A 213 9.37 38.20 2.46
CA GLU A 213 10.11 39.44 2.18
C GLU A 213 11.59 39.15 1.95
N VAL A 214 12.20 38.27 2.75
CA VAL A 214 13.56 37.78 2.52
C VAL A 214 13.68 37.16 1.12
N ARG A 215 12.71 36.32 0.73
CA ARG A 215 12.70 35.70 -0.60
C ARG A 215 12.60 36.73 -1.73
N ASN A 216 11.72 37.72 -1.59
CA ASN A 216 11.55 38.78 -2.59
C ASN A 216 12.81 39.64 -2.71
N PHE A 217 13.38 40.06 -1.58
CA PHE A 217 14.63 40.82 -1.52
C PHE A 217 15.78 40.08 -2.19
N VAL A 218 15.98 38.79 -1.86
CA VAL A 218 17.01 37.93 -2.47
C VAL A 218 16.81 37.81 -3.98
N ASN A 219 15.58 37.59 -4.46
CA ASN A 219 15.30 37.47 -5.89
C ASN A 219 15.51 38.77 -6.67
N GLU A 220 15.25 39.92 -6.04
CA GLU A 220 15.41 41.23 -6.67
C GLU A 220 16.88 41.64 -6.79
N HIS A 221 17.70 41.36 -5.76
CA HIS A 221 19.06 41.89 -5.62
C HIS A 221 20.16 40.89 -5.98
N PHE A 222 19.88 39.59 -6.00
CA PHE A 222 20.88 38.54 -6.26
C PHE A 222 20.50 37.72 -7.49
N LYS A 223 20.80 38.27 -8.67
CA LYS A 223 20.61 37.59 -9.97
C LYS A 223 21.93 36.96 -10.43
N PRO A 224 21.89 35.87 -11.23
CA PRO A 224 23.10 35.32 -11.86
C PRO A 224 23.85 36.44 -12.61
N GLY A 225 25.13 36.64 -12.29
CA GLY A 225 25.97 37.71 -12.85
C GLY A 225 26.10 38.99 -12.00
N HIS A 226 25.32 39.15 -10.92
CA HIS A 226 25.43 40.28 -10.00
C HIS A 226 25.49 39.82 -8.53
N GLY A 227 26.64 40.06 -7.88
CA GLY A 227 26.79 39.94 -6.42
C GLY A 227 26.83 38.51 -5.84
N LEU A 228 26.63 37.47 -6.65
CA LEU A 228 26.74 36.07 -6.20
C LEU A 228 28.16 35.54 -6.46
N ARG A 229 28.70 34.74 -5.52
CA ARG A 229 29.96 34.02 -5.76
C ARG A 229 29.79 33.06 -6.94
N GLY A 230 30.85 32.92 -7.75
CA GLY A 230 30.85 32.03 -8.92
C GLY A 230 30.64 30.55 -8.59
N ASP A 231 30.85 30.12 -7.34
CA ASP A 231 30.62 28.75 -6.85
C ASP A 231 29.20 28.51 -6.30
N TRP A 232 28.31 29.51 -6.39
CA TRP A 232 26.92 29.41 -5.93
C TRP A 232 26.05 28.53 -6.84
N PHE A 233 26.35 28.52 -8.14
CA PHE A 233 25.65 27.70 -9.15
C PHE A 233 26.55 26.59 -9.69
N PHE A 234 25.94 25.51 -10.17
CA PHE A 234 26.66 24.41 -10.83
C PHE A 234 26.90 24.79 -12.29
N GLU A 235 28.05 25.40 -12.60
CA GLU A 235 28.52 25.57 -13.98
C GLU A 235 29.64 24.56 -14.26
N GLY A 236 29.25 23.32 -14.51
CA GLY A 236 30.18 22.23 -14.77
C GLY A 236 30.34 21.94 -16.27
N ASN A 237 31.29 22.61 -16.92
CA ASN A 237 31.99 22.07 -18.10
C ASN A 237 33.43 21.75 -17.68
N GLY A 238 33.68 20.58 -17.09
CA GLY A 238 35.04 20.05 -16.91
C GLY A 238 35.36 19.38 -15.57
N MET A 239 35.58 18.06 -15.66
CA MET A 239 36.47 17.19 -14.87
C MET A 239 36.56 17.21 -13.33
N ASN A 240 35.83 18.03 -12.55
CA ASN A 240 35.70 17.78 -11.10
C ASN A 240 34.36 18.26 -10.53
N PRO A 241 33.48 17.35 -10.03
CA PRO A 241 32.20 17.73 -9.48
C PRO A 241 32.36 18.26 -8.04
N VAL A 242 32.71 19.54 -7.88
CA VAL A 242 32.61 20.22 -6.57
C VAL A 242 31.14 20.45 -6.26
N VAL A 243 30.68 20.06 -5.06
CA VAL A 243 29.31 20.33 -4.59
C VAL A 243 29.10 21.85 -4.48
N PRO A 244 28.11 22.44 -5.18
CA PRO A 244 27.80 23.88 -5.12
C PRO A 244 27.66 24.38 -3.70
N MET A 245 28.14 25.60 -3.44
CA MET A 245 28.06 26.21 -2.12
C MET A 245 26.61 26.30 -1.60
N ARG A 246 25.64 26.48 -2.49
CA ARG A 246 24.20 26.45 -2.18
C ARG A 246 23.76 25.14 -1.51
N LEU A 247 24.25 24.00 -1.99
CA LEU A 247 23.90 22.69 -1.43
C LEU A 247 24.55 22.47 -0.06
N ARG A 248 25.80 22.94 0.12
CA ARG A 248 26.49 22.90 1.42
C ARG A 248 25.79 23.77 2.46
N ALA A 249 25.38 24.99 2.08
CA ALA A 249 24.63 25.89 2.96
C ALA A 249 23.24 25.32 3.32
N MET A 250 22.52 24.73 2.36
CA MET A 250 21.25 24.03 2.65
C MET A 250 21.44 22.85 3.59
N HIS A 251 22.52 22.07 3.41
CA HIS A 251 22.81 20.92 4.27
C HIS A 251 23.11 21.35 5.71
N PHE A 252 23.90 22.41 5.89
CA PHE A 252 24.18 23.00 7.21
C PHE A 252 22.90 23.51 7.89
N ALA A 253 22.09 24.30 7.20
CA ALA A 253 20.83 24.83 7.76
C ALA A 253 19.81 23.74 8.11
N VAL A 254 19.75 22.65 7.34
CA VAL A 254 18.89 21.50 7.67
C VAL A 254 19.41 20.76 8.91
N ARG A 255 20.73 20.64 9.07
CA ARG A 255 21.35 20.02 10.24
C ARG A 255 21.03 20.79 11.52
N GLU A 256 21.27 22.09 11.54
CA GLU A 256 20.99 22.95 12.71
C GLU A 256 19.51 22.97 13.10
N ASN A 257 18.58 22.91 12.13
CA ASN A 257 17.14 22.85 12.42
C ASN A 257 16.70 21.49 13.00
N VAL A 258 17.40 20.40 12.66
CA VAL A 258 17.12 19.07 13.22
C VAL A 258 17.72 18.95 14.62
N ASP A 259 18.97 19.38 14.79
CA ASP A 259 19.72 19.24 16.03
C ASP A 259 19.24 20.26 17.10
N GLY A 260 18.88 21.49 16.70
CA GLY A 260 18.38 22.53 17.62
C GLY A 260 17.00 22.22 18.23
N LYS A 261 16.17 21.41 17.55
CA LYS A 261 14.84 21.00 18.08
C LYS A 261 14.90 19.90 19.11
N GLU A 262 16.02 19.18 19.22
CA GLU A 262 16.22 18.22 20.31
C GLU A 262 16.66 18.91 21.61
N ALA A 263 17.06 20.20 21.55
CA ALA A 263 17.52 20.98 22.71
C ALA A 263 16.41 21.77 23.43
N GLU A 264 15.23 21.98 22.83
CA GLU A 264 14.12 22.74 23.42
C GLU A 264 13.06 21.83 24.08
N SER A 265 13.44 21.19 25.18
CA SER A 265 12.51 20.68 26.20
C SER A 265 12.83 21.44 27.49
N PRO A 266 11.83 21.92 28.27
CA PRO A 266 12.11 22.74 29.44
C PRO A 266 12.85 21.91 30.50
N GLU A 267 14.14 22.19 30.69
CA GLU A 267 14.91 21.70 31.84
C GLU A 267 14.50 22.45 33.12
N PRO A 268 14.21 21.74 34.22
CA PRO A 268 14.53 22.23 35.54
C PRO A 268 16.01 21.90 35.85
N ASN A 269 16.75 22.92 36.30
CA ASN A 269 18.13 22.87 36.78
C ASN A 269 18.51 21.59 37.55
N SER A 270 19.53 20.85 37.09
CA SER A 270 20.52 20.12 37.93
C SER A 270 21.39 19.19 37.07
N THR A 271 22.67 19.54 36.88
CA THR A 271 23.70 18.76 36.18
C THR A 271 24.13 17.48 36.92
N ASN A 272 23.42 17.04 37.97
CA ASN A 272 23.68 15.80 38.71
C ASN A 272 22.68 14.65 38.41
N GLN A 273 21.71 14.85 37.51
CA GLN A 273 20.57 13.91 37.36
C GLN A 273 20.78 12.78 36.33
N LYS A 274 21.59 12.98 35.28
CA LYS A 274 21.83 11.94 34.26
C LYS A 274 22.68 10.77 34.77
N ASP A 275 23.66 11.06 35.62
CA ASP A 275 24.47 10.01 36.24
C ASP A 275 23.67 9.24 37.30
N THR A 276 22.74 9.89 38.01
CA THR A 276 21.83 9.20 38.94
C THR A 276 20.77 8.37 38.24
N GLU A 277 20.27 8.77 37.06
CA GLU A 277 19.31 7.95 36.31
C GLU A 277 19.97 6.70 35.68
N HIS A 278 21.20 6.85 35.19
CA HIS A 278 21.97 5.71 34.69
C HIS A 278 22.33 4.74 35.82
N GLU A 279 22.77 5.26 36.97
CA GLU A 279 23.06 4.41 38.14
C GLU A 279 21.78 3.79 38.70
N ALA A 280 20.64 4.49 38.72
CA ALA A 280 19.35 3.93 39.14
C ALA A 280 18.88 2.81 38.20
N LYS A 281 19.04 2.94 36.88
CA LYS A 281 18.74 1.88 35.90
C LYS A 281 19.65 0.67 36.10
N LYS A 282 20.94 0.91 36.36
CA LYS A 282 21.91 -0.15 36.66
C LYS A 282 21.57 -0.88 37.97
N THR A 283 21.21 -0.14 39.02
CA THR A 283 20.80 -0.71 40.32
C THR A 283 19.50 -1.51 40.17
N LEU A 284 18.55 -1.05 39.36
CA LEU A 284 17.30 -1.77 39.06
C LEU A 284 17.56 -3.08 38.31
N ILE A 285 18.48 -3.08 37.36
CA ILE A 285 18.89 -4.28 36.62
C ILE A 285 19.57 -5.27 37.56
N GLU A 286 20.49 -4.81 38.43
CA GLU A 286 21.18 -5.66 39.40
C GLU A 286 20.23 -6.24 40.45
N ASN A 287 19.23 -5.47 40.90
CA ASN A 287 18.17 -5.94 41.79
C ASN A 287 17.31 -7.02 41.13
N ASN A 288 16.89 -6.81 39.88
CA ASN A 288 16.11 -7.81 39.13
C ASN A 288 16.91 -9.09 38.88
N ILE A 289 18.20 -8.98 38.55
CA ILE A 289 19.08 -10.15 38.38
C ILE A 289 19.22 -10.91 39.70
N SER A 290 19.37 -10.21 40.82
CA SER A 290 19.50 -10.82 42.15
C SER A 290 18.19 -11.49 42.59
N GLU A 291 17.04 -10.87 42.32
CA GLU A 291 15.73 -11.47 42.58
C GLU A 291 15.50 -12.73 41.75
N ILE A 292 15.88 -12.72 40.47
CA ILE A 292 15.81 -13.89 39.59
C ILE A 292 16.71 -15.01 40.11
N LYS A 293 17.96 -14.68 40.50
CA LYS A 293 18.89 -15.67 41.08
C LYS A 293 18.32 -16.27 42.37
N ASN A 294 17.78 -15.45 43.26
CA ASN A 294 17.18 -15.92 44.51
C ASN A 294 15.96 -16.82 44.26
N LYS A 295 15.09 -16.46 43.29
CA LYS A 295 13.95 -17.29 42.89
C LYS A 295 14.41 -18.63 42.30
N LEU A 296 15.43 -18.62 41.44
CA LEU A 296 16.00 -19.85 40.87
C LEU A 296 16.65 -20.75 41.93
N SER A 297 17.40 -20.16 42.86
CA SER A 297 17.98 -20.88 44.01
C SER A 297 16.92 -21.45 44.94
N SER A 298 15.85 -20.70 45.24
CA SER A 298 14.73 -21.19 46.06
C SER A 298 13.95 -22.31 45.39
N ALA A 299 13.96 -22.36 44.06
CA ALA A 299 13.35 -23.43 43.26
C ALA A 299 14.29 -24.63 43.04
N ASN A 300 15.51 -24.61 43.60
CA ASN A 300 16.55 -25.61 43.39
C ASN A 300 16.91 -25.82 41.90
N ILE A 301 16.70 -24.79 41.06
CA ILE A 301 16.99 -24.84 39.62
C ILE A 301 18.43 -24.36 39.40
N SER A 302 19.30 -25.27 38.97
CA SER A 302 20.69 -24.92 38.66
C SER A 302 20.77 -24.11 37.37
N THR A 303 21.78 -23.24 37.26
CA THR A 303 22.03 -22.44 36.04
C THR A 303 22.17 -23.32 34.79
N LYS A 304 22.68 -24.56 34.93
CA LYS A 304 22.74 -25.54 33.84
C LYS A 304 21.36 -26.03 33.41
N GLN A 305 20.42 -26.19 34.35
CA GLN A 305 19.03 -26.55 34.04
C GLN A 305 18.30 -25.40 33.34
N VAL A 306 18.56 -24.14 33.70
CA VAL A 306 17.99 -22.97 33.01
C VAL A 306 18.46 -22.92 31.55
N ILE A 307 19.76 -23.12 31.31
CA ILE A 307 20.31 -23.17 29.95
C ILE A 307 19.68 -24.33 29.16
N GLN A 308 19.56 -25.51 29.77
CA GLN A 308 18.93 -26.67 29.13
C GLN A 308 17.43 -26.47 28.85
N ILE A 309 16.70 -25.76 29.72
CA ILE A 309 15.28 -25.38 29.49
C ILE A 309 15.16 -24.40 28.32
N LEU A 310 16.08 -23.45 28.19
CA LEU A 310 16.09 -22.49 27.09
C LEU A 310 16.49 -23.15 25.76
N GLU A 311 17.43 -24.09 25.78
CA GLU A 311 17.83 -24.87 24.60
C GLU A 311 16.71 -25.81 24.12
N ASN A 312 15.95 -26.41 25.04
CA ASN A 312 14.82 -27.29 24.72
C ASN A 312 13.55 -26.56 24.24
N GLN A 313 13.47 -25.23 24.36
CA GLN A 313 12.34 -24.43 23.85
C GLN A 313 12.46 -24.09 22.35
N GLY A 314 13.55 -24.48 21.69
CA GLY A 314 13.79 -24.22 20.25
C GLY A 314 13.15 -25.20 19.27
N THR A 315 12.50 -26.28 19.71
CA THR A 315 12.03 -27.38 18.82
C THR A 315 10.52 -27.60 18.73
N ASN A 316 9.70 -26.76 19.37
CA ASN A 316 8.23 -26.87 19.23
C ASN A 316 7.70 -25.80 18.26
N GLU A 317 7.10 -26.26 17.15
CA GLU A 317 6.43 -25.46 16.12
C GLU A 317 5.49 -24.38 16.71
N PRO A 318 5.55 -23.13 16.24
CA PRO A 318 4.48 -22.17 16.47
C PRO A 318 3.36 -22.37 15.43
N ASN A 319 2.18 -22.78 15.91
CA ASN A 319 0.93 -22.59 15.18
C ASN A 319 0.83 -21.12 14.73
N THR A 320 0.71 -20.91 13.41
CA THR A 320 0.56 -19.59 12.81
C THR A 320 -0.77 -18.97 13.24
N PRO A 321 -0.77 -17.71 13.74
CA PRO A 321 -2.02 -17.03 14.07
C PRO A 321 -2.87 -16.82 12.80
N PRO A 322 -4.21 -16.83 12.92
CA PRO A 322 -5.11 -16.70 11.77
C PRO A 322 -4.84 -15.39 11.02
N PRO A 323 -4.82 -15.41 9.68
CA PRO A 323 -4.53 -14.22 8.88
C PRO A 323 -5.62 -13.15 9.11
N PRO A 324 -5.24 -11.86 9.25
CA PRO A 324 -6.21 -10.78 9.40
C PRO A 324 -7.11 -10.67 8.16
N PRO A 325 -8.40 -10.31 8.32
CA PRO A 325 -9.32 -10.15 7.21
C PRO A 325 -8.80 -9.09 6.23
N ALA A 326 -8.71 -9.48 4.95
CA ALA A 326 -8.14 -8.64 3.91
C ALA A 326 -9.04 -7.42 3.61
N PRO A 327 -8.48 -6.20 3.46
CA PRO A 327 -9.23 -5.07 2.93
C PRO A 327 -9.47 -5.25 1.43
N THR A 328 -10.75 -5.27 1.04
CA THR A 328 -11.25 -5.55 -0.32
C THR A 328 -11.36 -4.25 -1.12
N ASN A 329 -10.48 -4.05 -2.11
CA ASN A 329 -10.62 -3.01 -3.15
C ASN A 329 -10.71 -3.67 -4.54
N SER A 330 -11.58 -4.68 -4.67
CA SER A 330 -12.01 -5.16 -5.98
C SER A 330 -13.10 -4.23 -6.52
N LEU A 331 -13.03 -3.88 -7.81
CA LEU A 331 -14.12 -3.20 -8.51
C LEU A 331 -15.26 -4.16 -8.87
N GLU A 332 -15.09 -5.46 -8.63
CA GLU A 332 -16.20 -6.40 -8.69
C GLU A 332 -16.93 -6.37 -7.35
N PRO A 333 -18.27 -6.28 -7.36
CA PRO A 333 -19.03 -6.55 -6.15
C PRO A 333 -18.61 -7.93 -5.65
N PRO A 334 -18.21 -8.06 -4.37
CA PRO A 334 -17.73 -9.32 -3.85
C PRO A 334 -18.81 -10.37 -4.06
N VAL A 335 -18.44 -11.52 -4.64
CA VAL A 335 -19.33 -12.68 -4.70
C VAL A 335 -19.80 -12.96 -3.28
N PRO A 336 -21.12 -13.05 -3.03
CA PRO A 336 -21.63 -13.27 -1.68
C PRO A 336 -20.99 -14.50 -1.06
N THR A 337 -20.55 -14.40 0.20
CA THR A 337 -20.03 -15.55 0.94
C THR A 337 -21.17 -16.52 1.26
N SER A 338 -20.86 -17.80 1.50
CA SER A 338 -21.86 -18.78 1.93
C SER A 338 -22.60 -18.34 3.19
N GLU A 339 -21.92 -17.63 4.10
CA GLU A 339 -22.56 -17.06 5.29
C GLU A 339 -23.57 -15.95 4.94
N GLN A 340 -23.25 -15.06 3.99
CA GLN A 340 -24.18 -14.03 3.52
C GLN A 340 -25.38 -14.63 2.80
N ILE A 341 -25.17 -15.72 2.05
CA ILE A 341 -26.24 -16.49 1.39
C ILE A 341 -27.18 -17.09 2.44
N ASN A 342 -26.64 -17.76 3.46
CA ASN A 342 -27.43 -18.37 4.53
C ASN A 342 -28.20 -17.32 5.35
N GLN A 343 -27.57 -16.19 5.70
CA GLN A 343 -28.25 -15.08 6.40
C GLN A 343 -29.36 -14.45 5.55
N THR A 344 -29.17 -14.39 4.23
CA THR A 344 -30.19 -13.90 3.30
C THR A 344 -31.35 -14.87 3.21
N GLU A 345 -31.06 -16.16 3.13
CA GLU A 345 -32.06 -17.22 3.12
C GLU A 345 -32.92 -17.18 4.39
N GLU A 346 -32.29 -17.10 5.57
CA GLU A 346 -32.98 -17.05 6.85
C GLU A 346 -33.90 -15.81 6.95
N LYS A 347 -33.44 -14.64 6.49
CA LYS A 347 -34.27 -13.42 6.46
C LYS A 347 -35.48 -13.55 5.54
N LEU A 348 -35.31 -14.18 4.37
CA LEU A 348 -36.42 -14.43 3.44
C LEU A 348 -37.40 -15.44 4.03
N ASP A 349 -36.91 -16.51 4.66
CA ASP A 349 -37.74 -17.52 5.33
C ASP A 349 -38.53 -16.91 6.49
N GLN A 350 -37.91 -16.04 7.29
CA GLN A 350 -38.59 -15.31 8.36
C GLN A 350 -39.68 -14.36 7.82
N ALA A 351 -39.41 -13.65 6.72
CA ALA A 351 -40.40 -12.81 6.04
C ALA A 351 -41.54 -13.64 5.42
N GLN A 352 -41.25 -14.86 5.01
CA GLN A 352 -42.23 -15.79 4.46
C GLN A 352 -43.09 -16.45 5.55
N ALA A 353 -42.54 -16.78 6.70
CA ALA A 353 -43.29 -17.44 7.79
C ALA A 353 -44.11 -16.45 8.63
N ASN A 354 -43.59 -15.24 8.88
CA ASN A 354 -44.23 -14.29 9.77
C ASN A 354 -45.19 -13.36 9.04
N ASN A 355 -46.22 -12.89 9.75
CA ASN A 355 -47.12 -11.84 9.27
C ASN A 355 -46.44 -10.47 9.47
N VAL A 356 -45.38 -10.24 8.69
CA VAL A 356 -44.54 -9.04 8.75
C VAL A 356 -45.26 -7.87 8.08
N ASN A 357 -45.16 -6.68 8.66
CA ASN A 357 -45.71 -5.46 8.07
C ASN A 357 -45.08 -5.17 6.70
N GLU A 358 -45.84 -4.55 5.80
CA GLU A 358 -45.48 -4.32 4.40
C GLU A 358 -44.18 -3.50 4.25
N GLU A 359 -43.97 -2.47 5.07
CA GLU A 359 -42.74 -1.68 5.04
C GLU A 359 -41.50 -2.48 5.44
N GLU A 360 -41.64 -3.41 6.39
CA GLU A 360 -40.53 -4.25 6.83
C GLU A 360 -40.25 -5.34 5.78
N LEU A 361 -41.27 -5.85 5.07
CA LEU A 361 -41.07 -6.69 3.89
C LEU A 361 -40.27 -5.97 2.80
N ILE A 362 -40.63 -4.72 2.48
CA ILE A 362 -39.88 -3.89 1.52
C ILE A 362 -38.43 -3.73 1.97
N ARG A 363 -38.19 -3.48 3.26
CA ARG A 363 -36.83 -3.34 3.82
C ARG A 363 -36.03 -4.65 3.67
N ILE A 364 -36.63 -5.79 3.99
CA ILE A 364 -35.99 -7.11 3.85
C ILE A 364 -35.67 -7.41 2.39
N ILE A 365 -36.61 -7.15 1.47
CA ILE A 365 -36.39 -7.38 0.04
C ILE A 365 -35.26 -6.47 -0.49
N LYS A 366 -35.24 -5.19 -0.10
CA LYS A 366 -34.14 -4.26 -0.48
C LYS A 366 -32.79 -4.69 0.09
N GLN A 367 -32.74 -5.16 1.34
CA GLN A 367 -31.49 -5.63 1.96
C GLN A 367 -30.96 -6.91 1.32
N THR A 368 -31.84 -7.79 0.86
CA THR A 368 -31.47 -9.10 0.31
C THR A 368 -31.29 -9.07 -1.21
N SER A 369 -31.80 -8.05 -1.92
CA SER A 369 -31.78 -7.95 -3.38
C SER A 369 -30.37 -8.04 -3.98
N GLU A 370 -29.38 -7.35 -3.39
CA GLU A 370 -28.00 -7.38 -3.86
C GLU A 370 -27.40 -8.78 -3.73
N THR A 371 -27.60 -9.46 -2.60
CA THR A 371 -27.10 -10.82 -2.38
C THR A 371 -27.75 -11.81 -3.34
N VAL A 372 -29.07 -11.75 -3.51
CA VAL A 372 -29.82 -12.61 -4.44
C VAL A 372 -29.38 -12.40 -5.89
N LYS A 373 -29.18 -11.14 -6.31
CA LYS A 373 -28.72 -10.78 -7.66
C LYS A 373 -27.34 -11.35 -7.99
N HIS A 374 -26.43 -11.43 -7.02
CA HIS A 374 -25.05 -11.86 -7.23
C HIS A 374 -24.78 -13.32 -6.85
N SER A 375 -25.68 -14.02 -6.14
CA SER A 375 -25.48 -15.41 -5.72
C SER A 375 -25.53 -16.38 -6.91
N GLY A 376 -26.43 -16.13 -7.87
CA GLY A 376 -26.76 -17.08 -8.93
C GLY A 376 -27.58 -18.28 -8.43
N ASP A 377 -28.09 -18.23 -7.20
CA ASP A 377 -28.89 -19.30 -6.59
C ASP A 377 -30.38 -19.14 -6.95
N GLU A 378 -30.91 -20.09 -7.73
CA GLU A 378 -32.31 -20.11 -8.16
C GLU A 378 -33.31 -20.27 -7.02
N ASN A 379 -32.93 -20.94 -5.92
CA ASN A 379 -33.81 -21.11 -4.77
C ASN A 379 -34.00 -19.79 -4.03
N LEU A 380 -32.92 -19.02 -3.85
CA LEU A 380 -33.00 -17.69 -3.25
C LEU A 380 -33.85 -16.73 -4.09
N LYS A 381 -33.76 -16.80 -5.43
CA LYS A 381 -34.59 -15.98 -6.32
C LYS A 381 -36.07 -16.33 -6.15
N LYS A 382 -36.42 -17.61 -6.16
CA LYS A 382 -37.80 -18.08 -5.94
C LYS A 382 -38.34 -17.64 -4.58
N LYS A 383 -37.55 -17.78 -3.50
CA LYS A 383 -37.93 -17.29 -2.17
C LYS A 383 -38.17 -15.78 -2.17
N LYS A 384 -37.30 -14.99 -2.80
CA LYS A 384 -37.50 -13.53 -2.95
C LYS A 384 -38.81 -13.23 -3.68
N GLU A 385 -39.10 -13.91 -4.79
CA GLU A 385 -40.35 -13.74 -5.54
C GLU A 385 -41.59 -14.12 -4.73
N GLU A 386 -41.51 -15.16 -3.89
CA GLU A 386 -42.60 -15.56 -2.99
C GLU A 386 -42.87 -14.50 -1.91
N VAL A 387 -41.82 -13.87 -1.36
CA VAL A 387 -41.95 -12.76 -0.43
C VAL A 387 -42.50 -11.52 -1.14
N GLU A 388 -42.06 -11.22 -2.35
CA GLU A 388 -42.57 -10.11 -3.18
C GLU A 388 -44.07 -10.25 -3.49
N LYS A 389 -44.60 -11.48 -3.65
CA LYS A 389 -46.04 -11.74 -3.86
C LYS A 389 -46.93 -11.34 -2.67
N LYS A 390 -46.36 -11.14 -1.48
CA LYS A 390 -47.09 -10.67 -0.29
C LYS A 390 -47.29 -9.15 -0.28
N LEU A 391 -46.54 -8.40 -1.08
CA LEU A 391 -46.70 -6.95 -1.18
C LEU A 391 -47.97 -6.60 -1.96
N SER A 392 -48.55 -5.44 -1.66
CA SER A 392 -49.59 -4.86 -2.50
C SER A 392 -49.05 -4.59 -3.91
N LYS A 393 -49.94 -4.61 -4.91
CA LYS A 393 -49.57 -4.40 -6.32
C LYS A 393 -48.83 -3.07 -6.52
N ASP A 394 -49.25 -2.01 -5.83
CA ASP A 394 -48.63 -0.69 -5.96
C ASP A 394 -47.23 -0.64 -5.34
N LYS A 395 -47.03 -1.25 -4.17
CA LYS A 395 -45.70 -1.32 -3.54
C LYS A 395 -44.73 -2.20 -4.31
N LEU A 396 -45.20 -3.32 -4.87
CA LEU A 396 -44.38 -4.13 -5.75
C LEU A 396 -43.94 -3.35 -7.00
N ARG A 397 -44.80 -2.52 -7.58
CA ARG A 397 -44.45 -1.65 -8.72
C ARG A 397 -43.43 -0.59 -8.36
N GLU A 398 -43.61 0.09 -7.23
CA GLU A 398 -42.63 1.06 -6.72
C GLU A 398 -41.25 0.39 -6.55
N LEU A 399 -41.21 -0.78 -5.92
CA LEU A 399 -39.98 -1.55 -5.71
C LEU A 399 -39.31 -1.95 -7.03
N ILE A 400 -40.07 -2.45 -8.01
CA ILE A 400 -39.54 -2.82 -9.34
C ILE A 400 -38.99 -1.59 -10.07
N ARG A 401 -39.68 -0.44 -10.01
CA ARG A 401 -39.20 0.81 -10.63
C ARG A 401 -37.90 1.30 -9.99
N GLU A 402 -37.79 1.23 -8.67
CA GLU A 402 -36.57 1.58 -7.95
C GLU A 402 -35.41 0.66 -8.33
N GLU A 403 -35.62 -0.66 -8.40
CA GLU A 403 -34.58 -1.60 -8.83
C GLU A 403 -34.13 -1.36 -10.27
N ILE A 404 -35.07 -1.11 -11.19
CA ILE A 404 -34.74 -0.76 -12.58
C ILE A 404 -33.93 0.54 -12.61
N HIS A 405 -34.33 1.56 -11.85
CA HIS A 405 -33.60 2.82 -11.78
C HIS A 405 -32.18 2.66 -11.24
N GLN A 406 -32.02 1.90 -10.15
CA GLN A 406 -30.71 1.57 -9.58
C GLN A 406 -29.82 0.86 -10.61
N GLU A 407 -30.37 -0.09 -11.37
CA GLU A 407 -29.63 -0.80 -12.40
C GLU A 407 -29.17 0.13 -13.54
N LEU A 408 -30.03 1.05 -13.98
CA LEU A 408 -29.65 2.02 -15.01
C LEU A 408 -28.50 2.91 -14.53
N VAL A 409 -28.56 3.38 -13.28
CA VAL A 409 -27.50 4.17 -12.65
C VAL A 409 -26.20 3.38 -12.52
N GLU A 410 -26.25 2.16 -12.01
CA GLU A 410 -25.08 1.27 -11.86
C GLU A 410 -24.36 1.04 -13.19
N ASN A 411 -25.11 0.88 -14.29
CA ASN A 411 -24.54 0.64 -15.62
C ASN A 411 -24.32 1.93 -16.44
N ARG A 412 -24.54 3.11 -15.85
CA ARG A 412 -24.38 4.41 -16.53
C ARG A 412 -25.21 4.51 -17.82
N LEU A 413 -26.41 3.96 -17.78
CA LEU A 413 -27.42 4.13 -18.82
C LEU A 413 -28.38 5.24 -18.39
N LYS A 414 -28.68 6.13 -19.32
CA LYS A 414 -29.72 7.12 -19.09
C LYS A 414 -31.08 6.53 -19.47
N PRO A 415 -32.19 6.90 -18.80
CA PRO A 415 -33.53 6.43 -19.17
C PRO A 415 -33.87 6.72 -20.64
N GLU A 416 -33.31 7.78 -21.22
CA GLU A 416 -33.53 8.14 -22.62
C GLU A 416 -32.87 7.17 -23.60
N GLU A 417 -31.78 6.50 -23.19
CA GLU A 417 -31.05 5.48 -23.97
C GLU A 417 -31.85 4.16 -24.07
N LEU A 418 -32.90 3.98 -23.26
CA LEU A 418 -33.77 2.80 -23.33
C LEU A 418 -34.58 2.77 -24.62
N SER A 419 -34.78 1.55 -25.15
CA SER A 419 -35.58 1.34 -26.35
C SER A 419 -37.03 1.81 -26.12
N PRO A 420 -37.74 2.29 -27.16
CA PRO A 420 -39.14 2.69 -27.03
C PRO A 420 -40.01 1.57 -26.44
N THR A 421 -39.74 0.32 -26.79
CA THR A 421 -40.43 -0.86 -26.23
C THR A 421 -40.22 -1.01 -24.72
N VAL A 422 -39.03 -0.71 -24.19
CA VAL A 422 -38.79 -0.77 -22.74
C VAL A 422 -39.48 0.37 -22.01
N LYS A 423 -39.49 1.58 -22.59
CA LYS A 423 -40.22 2.71 -22.01
C LYS A 423 -41.71 2.40 -21.92
N GLN A 424 -42.29 1.89 -23.01
CA GLN A 424 -43.67 1.44 -23.02
C GLN A 424 -43.93 0.35 -21.95
N LYS A 425 -43.06 -0.66 -21.84
CA LYS A 425 -43.17 -1.71 -20.82
C LYS A 425 -43.04 -1.19 -19.38
N LEU A 426 -42.22 -0.15 -19.17
CA LEU A 426 -42.07 0.51 -17.87
C LEU A 426 -43.35 1.26 -17.47
N ASP A 427 -44.03 1.88 -18.45
CA ASP A 427 -45.33 2.52 -18.26
C ASP A 427 -46.45 1.47 -18.03
N GLU A 428 -46.36 0.32 -18.69
CA GLU A 428 -47.28 -0.83 -18.58
C GLU A 428 -47.09 -1.68 -17.29
N LEU A 429 -46.14 -1.35 -16.42
CA LEU A 429 -46.01 -2.00 -15.09
C LEU A 429 -47.30 -1.92 -14.24
N ASN A 430 -48.29 -1.14 -14.68
CA ASN A 430 -49.62 -1.05 -14.10
C ASN A 430 -50.52 -2.30 -14.29
N ASN A 431 -50.04 -3.37 -14.94
CA ASN A 431 -50.80 -4.61 -15.17
C ASN A 431 -50.37 -5.76 -14.24
N ASP A 432 -51.16 -6.85 -14.22
CA ASP A 432 -50.97 -8.02 -13.33
C ASP A 432 -49.73 -8.88 -13.67
N ASN A 433 -48.98 -8.54 -14.73
CA ASN A 433 -47.84 -9.31 -15.20
C ASN A 433 -46.47 -8.67 -14.87
N SER A 434 -46.36 -8.03 -13.70
CA SER A 434 -45.21 -7.21 -13.32
C SER A 434 -43.86 -7.94 -13.35
N GLN A 435 -43.81 -9.22 -12.99
CA GLN A 435 -42.56 -10.01 -12.97
C GLN A 435 -42.04 -10.37 -14.37
N VAL A 436 -42.94 -10.71 -15.30
CA VAL A 436 -42.57 -10.97 -16.70
C VAL A 436 -42.05 -9.68 -17.33
N ILE A 437 -42.77 -8.58 -17.11
CA ILE A 437 -42.36 -7.24 -17.57
C ILE A 437 -40.99 -6.85 -16.99
N ARG A 438 -40.77 -7.05 -15.68
CA ARG A 438 -39.47 -6.83 -15.01
C ARG A 438 -38.35 -7.60 -15.68
N THR A 439 -38.55 -8.89 -15.94
CA THR A 439 -37.55 -9.77 -16.58
C THR A 439 -37.23 -9.31 -18.01
N GLU A 440 -38.24 -8.91 -18.78
CA GLU A 440 -38.05 -8.39 -20.13
C GLU A 440 -37.29 -7.07 -20.14
N ILE A 441 -37.61 -6.15 -19.22
CA ILE A 441 -36.90 -4.88 -19.06
C ILE A 441 -35.42 -5.13 -18.73
N PHE A 442 -35.12 -5.97 -17.73
CA PHE A 442 -33.73 -6.28 -17.36
C PHE A 442 -32.96 -6.94 -18.50
N ASN A 443 -33.59 -7.86 -19.24
CA ASN A 443 -32.97 -8.47 -20.42
C ASN A 443 -32.61 -7.44 -21.49
N GLU A 444 -33.45 -6.43 -21.71
CA GLU A 444 -33.17 -5.37 -22.67
C GLU A 444 -32.09 -4.40 -22.15
N VAL A 445 -32.12 -4.04 -20.87
CA VAL A 445 -31.04 -3.29 -20.21
C VAL A 445 -29.71 -4.01 -20.39
N GLY A 446 -29.66 -5.33 -20.13
CA GLY A 446 -28.48 -6.16 -20.35
C GLY A 446 -27.93 -6.08 -21.77
N LYS A 447 -28.80 -6.15 -22.78
CA LYS A 447 -28.39 -6.00 -24.19
C LYS A 447 -27.83 -4.61 -24.48
N GLN A 448 -28.45 -3.55 -23.95
CA GLN A 448 -27.97 -2.19 -24.18
C GLN A 448 -26.61 -1.94 -23.54
N VAL A 449 -26.40 -2.39 -22.30
CA VAL A 449 -25.10 -2.32 -21.63
C VAL A 449 -24.04 -3.06 -22.45
N LEU A 450 -24.34 -4.29 -22.90
CA LEU A 450 -23.42 -5.08 -23.71
C LEU A 450 -23.12 -4.38 -25.05
N SER A 451 -24.12 -3.84 -25.73
CA SER A 451 -23.96 -3.09 -26.98
C SER A 451 -23.03 -1.88 -26.79
N LYS A 452 -23.22 -1.11 -25.71
CA LYS A 452 -22.38 0.04 -25.35
C LYS A 452 -20.92 -0.39 -25.10
N LEU A 453 -20.71 -1.51 -24.40
CA LEU A 453 -19.37 -2.09 -24.17
C LEU A 453 -18.72 -2.56 -25.48
N ILE A 454 -19.48 -3.20 -26.37
CA ILE A 454 -19.02 -3.63 -27.69
C ILE A 454 -18.60 -2.42 -28.53
N THR A 455 -19.43 -1.38 -28.63
CA THR A 455 -19.12 -0.17 -29.40
C THR A 455 -17.91 0.58 -28.83
N ALA A 456 -17.79 0.65 -27.51
CA ALA A 456 -16.62 1.24 -26.85
C ALA A 456 -15.34 0.44 -27.14
N LEU A 457 -15.41 -0.90 -27.11
CA LEU A 457 -14.28 -1.77 -27.44
C LEU A 457 -13.88 -1.62 -28.92
N GLN A 458 -14.85 -1.63 -29.85
CA GLN A 458 -14.60 -1.40 -31.27
C GLN A 458 -13.95 -0.04 -31.56
N SER A 459 -14.38 1.00 -30.84
CA SER A 459 -13.79 2.33 -30.95
C SER A 459 -12.35 2.34 -30.42
N ALA A 460 -12.09 1.68 -29.30
CA ALA A 460 -10.74 1.55 -28.75
C ALA A 460 -9.79 0.74 -29.66
N LEU A 461 -10.29 -0.31 -30.33
CA LEU A 461 -9.55 -1.07 -31.35
C LEU A 461 -9.13 -0.17 -32.52
N LYS A 462 -10.05 0.65 -33.05
CA LYS A 462 -9.78 1.58 -34.15
C LYS A 462 -8.75 2.64 -33.78
N LEU A 463 -8.83 3.18 -32.56
CA LEU A 463 -7.92 4.24 -32.09
C LEU A 463 -6.53 3.72 -31.68
N SER A 464 -6.32 2.40 -31.60
CA SER A 464 -5.05 1.77 -31.20
C SER A 464 -4.48 2.26 -29.86
N LYS A 465 -5.33 2.79 -28.97
CA LYS A 465 -4.93 3.27 -27.63
C LYS A 465 -4.84 2.10 -26.65
N LYS A 466 -3.64 1.55 -26.46
CA LYS A 466 -3.37 0.35 -25.65
C LYS A 466 -4.06 0.34 -24.26
N LYS A 467 -3.93 1.42 -23.49
CA LYS A 467 -4.50 1.50 -22.13
C LYS A 467 -6.03 1.50 -22.14
N GLU A 468 -6.62 2.22 -23.10
CA GLU A 468 -8.07 2.28 -23.26
C GLU A 468 -8.62 0.93 -23.72
N LEU A 469 -7.95 0.29 -24.68
CA LEU A 469 -8.28 -1.06 -25.14
C LEU A 469 -8.26 -2.09 -24.00
N GLN A 470 -7.20 -2.10 -23.19
CA GLN A 470 -7.09 -3.00 -22.03
C GLN A 470 -8.20 -2.77 -21.00
N ASN A 471 -8.53 -1.51 -20.72
CA ASN A 471 -9.63 -1.18 -19.81
C ASN A 471 -10.98 -1.67 -20.35
N LYS A 472 -11.26 -1.47 -21.65
CA LYS A 472 -12.51 -1.93 -22.28
C LYS A 472 -12.62 -3.44 -22.39
N VAL A 473 -11.51 -4.14 -22.64
CA VAL A 473 -11.46 -5.61 -22.56
C VAL A 473 -11.81 -6.08 -21.15
N LYS A 474 -11.26 -5.43 -20.12
CA LYS A 474 -11.56 -5.77 -18.72
C LYS A 474 -13.02 -5.53 -18.36
N GLU A 475 -13.59 -4.38 -18.72
CA GLU A 475 -15.02 -4.08 -18.50
C GLU A 475 -15.92 -5.12 -19.17
N LEU A 476 -15.62 -5.49 -20.42
CA LEU A 476 -16.37 -6.51 -21.16
C LEU A 476 -16.23 -7.90 -20.52
N GLN A 477 -15.02 -8.29 -20.09
CA GLN A 477 -14.80 -9.55 -19.37
C GLN A 477 -15.56 -9.59 -18.03
N GLN A 478 -15.61 -8.48 -17.31
CA GLN A 478 -16.40 -8.37 -16.08
C GLN A 478 -17.90 -8.56 -16.35
N PHE A 479 -18.40 -8.01 -17.46
CA PHE A 479 -19.78 -8.24 -17.89
C PHE A 479 -20.05 -9.73 -18.20
N ILE A 480 -19.16 -10.38 -18.95
CA ILE A 480 -19.27 -11.80 -19.34
C ILE A 480 -19.22 -12.73 -18.12
N ASN A 481 -18.37 -12.42 -17.14
CA ASN A 481 -18.19 -13.24 -15.95
C ASN A 481 -19.23 -12.98 -14.86
N SER A 482 -20.15 -12.04 -15.07
CA SER A 482 -21.17 -11.68 -14.08
C SER A 482 -22.15 -12.83 -13.86
N LYS A 483 -22.46 -13.16 -12.61
CA LYS A 483 -23.49 -14.17 -12.27
C LYS A 483 -24.94 -13.71 -12.50
N ILE A 484 -25.13 -12.50 -13.00
CA ILE A 484 -26.46 -11.90 -13.14
C ILE A 484 -27.13 -12.39 -14.44
N ASP A 485 -28.35 -12.92 -14.32
CA ASP A 485 -29.04 -13.63 -15.41
C ASP A 485 -29.21 -12.80 -16.69
N TYR A 486 -29.68 -11.55 -16.57
CA TYR A 486 -29.92 -10.73 -17.76
C TYR A 486 -28.62 -10.37 -18.49
N LYS A 487 -27.48 -10.28 -17.78
CA LYS A 487 -26.15 -10.09 -18.39
C LYS A 487 -25.72 -11.37 -19.11
N GLN A 488 -25.92 -12.53 -18.49
CA GLN A 488 -25.67 -13.83 -19.12
C GLN A 488 -26.53 -14.05 -20.37
N ASN A 489 -27.81 -13.70 -20.30
CA ASN A 489 -28.74 -13.81 -21.43
C ASN A 489 -28.35 -12.87 -22.58
N ALA A 490 -27.93 -11.64 -22.27
CA ALA A 490 -27.42 -10.70 -23.26
C ALA A 490 -26.14 -11.24 -23.93
N TYR A 491 -25.18 -11.75 -23.14
CA TYR A 491 -23.95 -12.35 -23.68
C TYR A 491 -24.24 -13.57 -24.55
N LYS A 492 -25.10 -14.50 -24.12
CA LYS A 492 -25.47 -15.69 -24.91
C LYS A 492 -26.00 -15.33 -26.30
N LYS A 493 -26.76 -14.24 -26.43
CA LYS A 493 -27.30 -13.76 -27.72
C LYS A 493 -26.24 -13.17 -28.65
N GLU A 494 -25.23 -12.52 -28.09
CA GLU A 494 -24.15 -11.84 -28.85
C GLU A 494 -22.80 -12.55 -28.77
N LYS A 495 -22.77 -13.82 -28.31
CA LYS A 495 -21.56 -14.55 -27.95
C LYS A 495 -20.49 -14.53 -29.04
N ASN A 496 -20.87 -14.88 -30.27
CA ASN A 496 -19.95 -14.98 -31.40
C ASN A 496 -19.26 -13.63 -31.70
N LYS A 497 -20.03 -12.53 -31.63
CA LYS A 497 -19.54 -11.17 -31.87
C LYS A 497 -18.59 -10.71 -30.76
N VAL A 498 -18.94 -11.00 -29.51
CA VAL A 498 -18.11 -10.69 -28.33
C VAL A 498 -16.79 -11.46 -28.37
N ASP A 499 -16.85 -12.77 -28.63
CA ASP A 499 -15.67 -13.63 -28.67
C ASP A 499 -14.72 -13.21 -29.82
N GLN A 500 -15.27 -12.87 -30.99
CA GLN A 500 -14.49 -12.34 -32.11
C GLN A 500 -13.76 -11.04 -31.76
N LEU A 501 -14.44 -10.10 -31.08
CA LEU A 501 -13.84 -8.83 -30.65
C LEU A 501 -12.74 -9.02 -29.59
N LEU A 502 -12.93 -9.96 -28.67
CA LEU A 502 -11.91 -10.29 -27.67
C LEU A 502 -10.66 -10.90 -28.31
N VAL A 503 -10.81 -11.74 -29.34
CA VAL A 503 -9.67 -12.27 -30.12
C VAL A 503 -8.95 -11.15 -30.87
N GLN A 504 -9.69 -10.26 -31.53
CA GLN A 504 -9.10 -9.09 -32.21
C GLN A 504 -8.32 -8.19 -31.24
N ALA A 505 -8.89 -7.93 -30.06
CA ALA A 505 -8.23 -7.13 -29.02
C ALA A 505 -6.95 -7.78 -28.48
N ARG A 506 -6.93 -9.10 -28.33
CA ARG A 506 -5.71 -9.85 -27.94
C ARG A 506 -4.63 -9.73 -29.02
N ASN A 507 -4.97 -10.01 -30.27
CA ASN A 507 -4.03 -9.92 -31.39
C ASN A 507 -3.40 -8.52 -31.51
N GLN A 508 -4.19 -7.46 -31.36
CA GLN A 508 -3.69 -6.08 -31.39
C GLN A 508 -2.86 -5.72 -30.15
N SER A 509 -3.19 -6.29 -28.98
CA SER A 509 -2.38 -6.13 -27.77
C SER A 509 -1.00 -6.78 -27.91
N ASP A 510 -0.92 -7.92 -28.60
CA ASP A 510 0.31 -8.70 -28.81
C ASP A 510 1.21 -8.09 -29.89
N GLN A 511 0.64 -7.58 -30.99
CA GLN A 511 1.41 -6.85 -32.02
C GLN A 511 2.11 -5.60 -31.47
N ASN A 512 1.53 -4.98 -30.45
CA ASN A 512 2.10 -3.81 -29.77
C ASN A 512 3.03 -4.18 -28.60
N GLN A 513 3.24 -5.47 -28.34
CA GLN A 513 4.40 -5.93 -27.59
C GLN A 513 5.51 -6.16 -28.61
N THR A 514 6.24 -5.09 -28.95
CA THR A 514 7.53 -5.26 -29.62
C THR A 514 8.30 -6.30 -28.81
N PRO A 515 8.65 -7.47 -29.38
CA PRO A 515 9.41 -8.46 -28.64
C PRO A 515 10.65 -7.75 -28.12
N TRP A 516 10.89 -7.82 -26.82
CA TRP A 516 12.04 -7.15 -26.21
C TRP A 516 13.36 -7.55 -26.88
N PHE A 517 13.39 -8.74 -27.50
CA PHE A 517 14.46 -9.23 -28.37
C PHE A 517 14.72 -8.35 -29.61
N VAL A 518 13.67 -7.81 -30.26
CA VAL A 518 13.82 -6.92 -31.44
C VAL A 518 14.39 -5.56 -31.04
N LEU A 519 14.08 -5.09 -29.82
CA LEU A 519 14.72 -3.90 -29.25
C LEU A 519 16.16 -4.17 -28.80
N ALA A 520 16.46 -5.39 -28.33
CA ALA A 520 17.82 -5.82 -27.98
C ALA A 520 18.71 -5.99 -29.22
N GLU A 521 18.18 -6.50 -30.35
CA GLU A 521 18.91 -6.58 -31.63
C GLU A 521 19.18 -5.20 -32.21
N LYS A 522 18.19 -4.29 -32.24
CA LYS A 522 18.44 -2.90 -32.67
C LYS A 522 19.42 -2.15 -31.78
N SER A 523 19.45 -2.47 -30.47
CA SER A 523 20.46 -1.95 -29.55
C SER A 523 21.85 -2.51 -29.83
N LYS A 524 21.96 -3.78 -30.24
CA LYS A 524 23.23 -4.40 -30.66
C LYS A 524 23.75 -3.78 -31.95
N ASP A 525 22.90 -3.57 -32.94
CA ASP A 525 23.30 -3.00 -34.23
C ASP A 525 23.76 -1.53 -34.07
N ASN A 526 23.08 -0.74 -33.24
CA ASN A 526 23.52 0.61 -32.89
C ASN A 526 24.85 0.62 -32.11
N PHE A 527 25.08 -0.38 -31.26
CA PHE A 527 26.35 -0.52 -30.54
C PHE A 527 27.50 -0.90 -31.48
N ILE A 528 27.26 -1.79 -32.44
CA ILE A 528 28.24 -2.21 -33.45
C ILE A 528 28.56 -1.07 -34.42
N ASN A 529 27.55 -0.31 -34.87
CA ASN A 529 27.76 0.84 -35.76
C ASN A 529 28.53 2.00 -35.08
N ASN A 530 28.34 2.19 -33.77
CA ASN A 530 29.11 3.18 -32.99
C ASN A 530 30.56 2.73 -32.71
N LEU A 531 30.85 1.43 -32.77
CA LEU A 531 32.21 0.91 -32.69
C LEU A 531 32.93 0.98 -34.04
N SER A 532 32.21 0.84 -35.15
CA SER A 532 32.78 0.91 -36.50
C SER A 532 33.17 2.33 -36.95
N THR A 533 32.59 3.37 -36.34
CA THR A 533 32.92 4.78 -36.64
C THR A 533 34.07 5.33 -35.79
N LYS A 534 34.64 4.50 -34.91
CA LYS A 534 35.81 4.84 -34.05
C LYS A 534 37.11 4.16 -34.48
N LYS A 535 37.13 3.49 -35.63
CA LYS A 535 38.35 3.12 -36.36
C LYS A 535 38.44 3.99 -37.60
#